data_AF-A0A924EM21-F1
#
_entry.id   AF-A0A924EM21-F1
#
_cell.length_a   1.000
_cell.length_b   1.000
_cell.length_c   1.000
_cell.angle_alpha   90.00
_cell.angle_beta   90.00
_cell.angle_gamma   90.00
#
_symmetry.space_group_name_H-M   'P 1'
#
loop_
_entity.id
_entity.type
_entity.pdbx_description
1 polymer ?
#
loop_
_entity_poly.entity_id
_entity_poly.type
_entity_poly.pdbx_seq_one_letter_code
_entity_poly.pdbx_strand_id
1 'polypeptide(L)'
;EIPQMLNVIKGDMSIVGPRPLLEEYLPLYNEAQRRRHDVKPGITGWAQVNGRNAISWTQKFEYDTWYVGHISFLLDFRILLLTVKKVVKPEGISSATSATMEKFRGTP
;
A
#
# COMPACT_ATOMS: atom_id res chain seq x y z
N GLU A 1 3.07 8.79 12.64
CA GLU A 1 2.22 9.24 11.50
C GLU A 1 2.21 10.75 11.27
N ILE A 2 2.35 11.60 12.31
CA ILE A 2 2.42 13.08 12.14
C ILE A 2 3.48 13.54 11.09
N PRO A 3 4.69 12.95 10.99
CA PRO A 3 5.65 13.31 9.95
C PRO A 3 5.16 12.99 8.51
N GLN A 4 4.32 11.97 8.34
CA GLN A 4 3.82 11.58 7.01
C GLN A 4 2.73 12.54 6.52
N MET A 5 1.94 13.12 7.42
CA MET A 5 0.96 14.15 7.05
C MET A 5 1.64 15.41 6.50
N LEU A 6 2.81 15.78 7.05
CA LEU A 6 3.61 16.88 6.51
C LEU A 6 4.07 16.59 5.07
N ASN A 7 4.44 15.33 4.77
CA ASN A 7 4.84 14.93 3.42
C ASN A 7 3.65 14.97 2.44
N VAL A 8 2.42 14.71 2.91
CA VAL A 8 1.22 14.91 2.09
C VAL A 8 1.00 16.39 1.77
N ILE A 9 1.14 17.27 2.76
CA ILE A 9 0.99 18.72 2.58
C ILE A 9 2.07 19.28 1.66
N LYS A 10 3.31 18.79 1.78
CA LYS A 10 4.43 19.15 0.89
C LYS A 10 4.28 18.62 -0.53
N GLY A 11 3.41 17.64 -0.73
CA GLY A 11 3.17 17.02 -2.03
C GLY A 11 4.10 15.85 -2.37
N ASP A 12 4.96 15.42 -1.45
CA ASP A 12 5.82 14.23 -1.60
C ASP A 12 5.03 12.92 -1.50
N MET A 13 3.89 12.96 -0.81
CA MET A 13 2.98 11.83 -0.62
C MET A 13 1.53 12.21 -0.95
N SER A 14 0.71 11.19 -1.15
CA SER A 14 -0.75 11.27 -1.22
C SER A 14 -1.39 10.67 0.03
N ILE A 15 -2.66 10.98 0.29
CA ILE A 15 -3.43 10.26 1.31
C ILE A 15 -3.67 8.81 0.85
N VAL A 16 -4.03 8.65 -0.43
CA VAL A 16 -4.31 7.35 -1.07
C VAL A 16 -3.27 7.05 -2.14
N GLY A 17 -2.65 5.87 -2.05
CA GLY A 17 -1.64 5.41 -2.99
C GLY A 17 -0.91 4.14 -2.50
N PRO A 18 -0.06 3.54 -3.35
CA PRO A 18 0.78 2.43 -2.95
C PRO A 18 1.67 2.81 -1.76
N ARG A 19 1.81 1.91 -0.78
CA ARG A 19 2.64 2.20 0.40
C ARG A 19 4.12 2.38 -0.02
N PRO A 20 4.86 3.34 0.54
CA PRO A 20 6.31 3.38 0.34
C PRO A 20 6.95 2.12 0.94
N LEU A 21 7.85 1.52 0.18
CA LEU A 21 8.62 0.35 0.58
C LEU A 21 10.11 0.71 0.66
N LEU A 22 10.92 -0.20 1.20
CA LEU A 22 12.36 0.02 1.34
C LEU A 22 13.02 0.17 -0.03
N GLU A 23 13.99 1.08 -0.15
CA GLU A 23 14.76 1.31 -1.37
C GLU A 23 15.51 0.05 -1.82
N GLU A 24 15.87 -0.85 -0.88
CA GLU A 24 16.50 -2.15 -1.17
C GLU A 24 15.67 -3.05 -2.09
N TYR A 25 14.37 -2.77 -2.26
CA TYR A 25 13.47 -3.53 -3.14
C TYR A 25 13.43 -3.01 -4.57
N LEU A 26 13.94 -1.80 -4.84
CA LEU A 26 13.99 -1.24 -6.20
C LEU A 26 14.63 -2.19 -7.24
N PRO A 27 15.80 -2.83 -6.97
CA PRO A 27 16.38 -3.77 -7.92
C PRO A 27 15.62 -5.10 -8.03
N LEU A 28 14.70 -5.40 -7.11
CA LEU A 28 13.96 -6.65 -7.06
C LEU A 28 12.65 -6.60 -7.86
N TYR A 29 12.23 -5.42 -8.32
CA TYR A 29 10.98 -5.26 -9.05
C TYR A 29 11.09 -5.69 -10.51
N ASN A 30 10.12 -6.48 -10.95
CA ASN A 30 9.87 -6.68 -12.38
C ASN A 30 9.21 -5.43 -13.00
N GLU A 31 9.03 -5.44 -14.33
CA GLU A 31 8.50 -4.29 -15.07
C GLU A 31 7.09 -3.87 -14.62
N ALA A 32 6.22 -4.85 -14.38
CA ALA A 32 4.87 -4.57 -13.90
C ALA A 32 4.89 -3.95 -12.50
N GLN A 33 5.70 -4.49 -11.58
CA GLN A 33 5.81 -4.02 -10.20
C GLN A 33 6.34 -2.58 -10.12
N ARG A 34 7.27 -2.20 -11.00
CA ARG A 34 7.81 -0.83 -11.07
C ARG A 34 6.72 0.22 -11.32
N ARG A 35 5.64 -0.13 -12.02
CA ARG A 35 4.50 0.77 -12.28
C ARG A 35 3.84 1.29 -11.01
N ARG A 36 4.02 0.65 -9.85
CA ARG A 36 3.56 1.19 -8.55
C ARG A 36 4.10 2.60 -8.28
N HIS A 37 5.22 2.97 -8.90
CA HIS A 37 5.90 4.25 -8.73
C HIS A 37 5.41 5.32 -9.73
N ASP A 38 4.49 4.99 -10.64
CA ASP A 38 3.89 5.94 -11.58
C ASP A 38 3.02 6.99 -10.85
N VAL A 39 2.71 6.75 -9.57
CA VAL A 39 1.84 7.59 -8.73
C VAL A 39 2.51 7.86 -7.39
N LYS A 40 2.08 8.94 -6.72
CA LYS A 40 2.63 9.30 -5.41
C LYS A 40 2.35 8.20 -4.37
N PRO A 41 3.31 7.90 -3.48
CA PRO A 41 3.09 6.96 -2.39
C PRO A 41 2.01 7.45 -1.43
N GLY A 42 1.23 6.51 -0.89
CA GLY A 42 0.08 6.78 -0.03
C GLY A 42 0.28 6.44 1.44
N ILE A 43 -0.43 7.17 2.32
CA ILE A 43 -0.60 6.76 3.73
C ILE A 43 -1.43 5.48 3.79
N THR A 44 -2.56 5.45 3.08
CA THR A 44 -3.39 4.26 2.85
C THR A 44 -3.47 3.92 1.38
N GLY A 45 -4.02 2.77 1.03
CA GLY A 45 -4.05 2.28 -0.34
C GLY A 45 -4.88 1.01 -0.50
N TRP A 46 -5.02 0.58 -1.76
CA TRP A 46 -5.85 -0.58 -2.12
C TRP A 46 -5.37 -1.88 -1.44
N ALA A 47 -4.07 -2.13 -1.40
CA ALA A 47 -3.51 -3.29 -0.71
C ALA A 47 -3.75 -3.25 0.82
N GLN A 48 -3.67 -2.06 1.43
CA GLN A 48 -3.92 -1.84 2.86
C GLN A 48 -5.39 -2.13 3.22
N VAL A 49 -6.35 -1.79 2.36
CA VAL A 49 -7.77 -2.06 2.65
C VAL A 49 -8.21 -3.48 2.28
N ASN A 50 -7.49 -4.20 1.42
CA ASN A 50 -7.86 -5.57 1.03
C ASN A 50 -7.14 -6.69 1.80
N GLY A 51 -5.96 -6.44 2.39
CA GLY A 51 -5.23 -7.52 3.06
C GLY A 51 -4.24 -7.14 4.15
N ARG A 52 -3.67 -5.92 4.11
CA ARG A 52 -2.59 -5.50 5.04
C ARG A 52 -1.45 -6.53 5.11
N ASN A 53 -1.29 -7.19 6.25
CA ASN A 53 -0.24 -8.18 6.51
C ASN A 53 -0.69 -9.61 6.22
N ALA A 54 -1.97 -9.84 5.89
CA ALA A 54 -2.53 -11.16 5.61
C ALA A 54 -2.37 -11.60 4.14
N ILE A 55 -1.87 -10.72 3.28
CA ILE A 55 -1.65 -10.98 1.85
C ILE A 55 -0.16 -11.12 1.55
N SER A 56 0.16 -11.95 0.56
CA SER A 56 1.53 -12.14 0.07
C SER A 56 2.08 -10.88 -0.60
N TRP A 57 3.41 -10.82 -0.78
CA TRP A 57 4.06 -9.77 -1.58
C TRP A 57 3.49 -9.67 -2.99
N THR A 58 3.30 -10.80 -3.67
CA THR A 58 2.74 -10.86 -5.02
C THR A 58 1.36 -10.19 -5.06
N GLN A 59 0.45 -10.58 -4.17
CA GLN A 59 -0.88 -9.98 -4.09
C GLN A 59 -0.83 -8.48 -3.75
N LYS A 60 0.10 -8.07 -2.87
CA LYS A 60 0.29 -6.67 -2.52
C LYS A 60 0.70 -5.85 -3.76
N PHE A 61 1.63 -6.37 -4.56
CA PHE A 61 2.05 -5.73 -5.80
C PHE A 61 0.96 -5.74 -6.88
N GLU A 62 0.18 -6.81 -6.99
CA GLU A 62 -0.99 -6.85 -7.87
C GLU A 62 -2.01 -5.77 -7.49
N TYR A 63 -2.30 -5.60 -6.20
CA TYR A 63 -3.19 -4.53 -5.74
C TYR A 63 -2.62 -3.13 -5.97
N ASP A 64 -1.32 -2.94 -5.74
CA ASP A 64 -0.67 -1.65 -5.96
C ASP A 64 -0.67 -1.29 -7.46
N THR A 65 -0.35 -2.22 -8.35
CA THR A 65 -0.36 -2.00 -9.81
C THR A 65 -1.76 -1.89 -10.38
N TRP A 66 -2.73 -2.66 -9.86
CA TRP A 66 -4.14 -2.51 -10.21
C TRP A 66 -4.65 -1.12 -9.84
N TYR A 67 -4.32 -0.64 -8.63
CA TYR A 67 -4.70 0.71 -8.21
C TYR A 67 -4.19 1.76 -9.20
N VAL A 68 -2.92 1.71 -9.59
CA VAL A 68 -2.34 2.64 -10.59
C VAL A 68 -3.15 2.68 -11.89
N GLY A 69 -3.65 1.54 -12.36
CA GLY A 69 -4.46 1.47 -13.57
C GLY A 69 -5.93 1.90 -13.41
N HIS A 70 -6.43 2.04 -12.17
CA HIS A 70 -7.85 2.25 -11.87
C HIS A 70 -8.13 3.47 -10.98
N ILE A 71 -7.13 4.35 -10.82
CA ILE A 71 -7.26 5.54 -9.99
C ILE A 71 -8.46 6.37 -10.44
N SER A 72 -9.35 6.65 -9.50
CA SER A 72 -10.50 7.51 -9.68
C SER A 72 -10.92 8.10 -8.34
N PHE A 73 -11.56 9.26 -8.36
CA PHE A 73 -12.05 9.91 -7.15
C PHE A 73 -12.96 8.99 -6.31
N LEU A 74 -13.83 8.22 -6.98
CA LEU A 74 -14.72 7.24 -6.33
C LEU A 74 -13.95 6.11 -5.65
N LEU A 75 -12.90 5.61 -6.29
CA LEU A 75 -12.03 4.58 -5.71
C LEU A 75 -11.30 5.11 -4.47
N ASP A 76 -10.73 6.31 -4.56
CA ASP A 76 -10.01 6.92 -3.43
C ASP A 76 -10.94 7.15 -2.24
N PHE A 77 -12.15 7.68 -2.49
CA PHE A 77 -13.16 7.85 -1.45
C PHE A 77 -13.55 6.51 -0.82
N ARG A 78 -13.72 5.46 -1.62
CA ARG A 78 -13.98 4.10 -1.11
C ARG A 78 -12.82 3.60 -0.24
N ILE A 79 -11.58 3.80 -0.66
CA ILE A 79 -10.39 3.40 0.12
C ILE A 79 -10.36 4.14 1.45
N LEU A 80 -10.66 5.43 1.49
CA LEU A 80 -10.74 6.20 2.73
C LEU A 80 -11.80 5.64 3.69
N LEU A 81 -13.01 5.36 3.21
CA LEU A 81 -14.07 4.77 4.04
C LEU A 81 -13.68 3.40 4.60
N LEU A 82 -13.10 2.54 3.76
CA LEU A 82 -12.61 1.23 4.21
C LEU A 82 -11.46 1.36 5.21
N THR A 83 -10.60 2.38 5.04
CA THR A 83 -9.51 2.68 5.99
C THR A 83 -10.07 3.07 7.34
N VAL A 84 -11.05 3.98 7.40
CA VAL A 84 -11.73 4.38 8.65
C VAL A 84 -12.39 3.16 9.30
N LYS A 85 -13.12 2.33 8.53
CA LYS A 85 -13.73 1.10 9.05
C LYS A 85 -12.70 0.18 9.70
N LYS A 86 -11.53 -0.01 9.10
CA LYS A 86 -10.45 -0.86 9.64
C LYS A 86 -9.68 -0.25 10.82
N VAL A 87 -9.74 1.06 11.01
CA VAL A 87 -9.18 1.73 12.20
C VAL A 87 -10.15 1.59 13.36
N VAL A 88 -11.46 1.76 13.12
CA VAL A 88 -12.51 1.60 14.14
C VAL A 88 -12.72 0.14 14.54
N LYS A 89 -12.62 -0.79 13.57
CA LYS A 89 -12.67 -2.24 13.80
C LYS A 89 -11.34 -2.86 13.34
N PRO A 90 -10.39 -3.09 14.25
CA PRO A 90 -9.11 -3.70 13.92
C PRO A 90 -9.27 -5.19 13.56
N GLU A 91 -9.76 -5.46 12.36
CA GLU A 91 -9.83 -6.80 11.78
C GLU A 91 -8.50 -7.12 11.07
N GLY A 92 -7.92 -8.29 11.37
CA GLY A 92 -6.67 -8.75 10.75
C GLY A 92 -5.38 -8.18 11.34
N ILE A 93 -5.40 -7.71 12.59
CA ILE A 93 -4.19 -7.27 13.32
C ILE A 93 -3.55 -8.41 14.11
N SER A 94 -4.31 -9.45 14.49
CA SER A 94 -3.74 -10.65 15.14
C SER A 94 -3.51 -11.77 14.12
N SER A 95 -2.27 -11.94 13.68
CA SER A 95 -1.78 -13.26 13.28
C SER A 95 -0.73 -13.65 14.31
N ALA A 96 -1.02 -14.70 15.09
CA ALA A 96 -0.24 -15.12 16.27
C ALA A 96 1.17 -15.66 15.94
N THR A 97 1.68 -15.47 14.72
CA THR A 97 2.91 -16.13 14.27
C THR A 97 3.88 -15.30 13.42
N SER A 98 3.58 -14.05 13.06
CA SER A 98 4.63 -13.10 12.63
C SER A 98 4.05 -11.69 12.55
N ALA A 99 4.49 -10.78 13.42
CA ALA A 99 4.05 -9.39 13.43
C ALA A 99 4.50 -8.60 12.18
N THR A 100 5.36 -9.19 11.35
CA THR A 100 5.98 -8.57 10.18
C THR A 100 6.06 -9.55 9.02
N MET A 101 5.60 -9.12 7.84
CA MET A 101 5.78 -9.84 6.58
C MET A 101 7.28 -10.09 6.33
N GLU A 102 7.66 -11.25 5.80
CA GLU A 102 9.06 -11.54 5.45
C GLU A 102 9.63 -10.51 4.46
N LYS A 103 10.96 -10.36 4.41
CA LYS A 103 11.59 -9.46 3.42
C LYS A 103 11.25 -9.89 1.99
N PHE A 104 10.96 -8.93 1.13
CA PHE A 104 10.77 -9.20 -0.29
C PHE A 104 12.10 -9.65 -0.92
N ARG A 105 12.11 -10.77 -1.64
CA ARG A 105 13.30 -11.36 -2.28
C ARG A 105 13.24 -11.31 -3.82
N GLY A 106 12.30 -10.55 -4.38
CA GLY A 106 12.00 -10.59 -5.81
C GLY A 106 10.97 -11.66 -6.16
N THR A 107 10.38 -11.52 -7.33
CA THR A 107 9.57 -12.55 -7.99
C THR A 107 10.08 -12.73 -9.41
N PRO A 108 10.00 -13.95 -9.98
CA PRO A 108 10.30 -14.18 -11.39
C PRO A 108 9.53 -13.25 -12.33
#